data_AF-A0ABD3A9L9-F1
#
_entry.id   AF-A0ABD3A9L9-F1
#
_cell.length_a   1.000
_cell.length_b   1.000
_cell.length_c   1.000
_cell.angle_alpha   90.00
_cell.angle_beta   90.00
_cell.angle_gamma   90.00
#
_symmetry.space_group_name_H-M   'P 1'
#
loop_
_entity.id
_entity.type
_entity.pdbx_description
1 polymer ?
#
loop_
_entity_poly.entity_id
_entity_poly.type
_entity_poly.pdbx_seq_one_letter_code
_entity_poly.pdbx_strand_id
1 'polypeptide(L)'
;MEPQEEEITEEQRQRAEANRQAALAKRKAAEKPSNPNQFQSAWKLFKCQKLSSSSQSKNPHFRKPVCSIPKQQFPPPLTEKFRARLEICSPDSFSVAPLPVHGFQFPGEEACLAKLSDWLSNVVLSHYTQNTEGGKACVYKLGEYDSILRLLKNCKGIECEEIPRGTLRVVETMSNSCVAGKWTPPRPEYLPDEKVDELMRNLPKKLLDMLLPFQLEGVQFGLRRGGRCLIADEMGLGKTLQAITIAGCFTNEGSTLIVCPAILRYSWAEELERWLPFCLPSDIHLVFCHQDNPAHLVKCPKVVVISYKMLHHLRRNMLQLEWATMIVDESHHLRCTKKRSEPEEIKSVLDIAMKVKHLILLSGTPSLSR
;
A
#
# COMPACT_ATOMS: atom_id res chain seq x y z
N MET A 1 1.37 48.93 5.53
CA MET A 1 1.93 48.06 4.48
C MET A 1 0.92 46.96 4.25
N GLU A 2 0.11 47.10 3.19
CA GLU A 2 -0.82 46.07 2.75
C GLU A 2 -0.04 44.85 2.23
N PRO A 3 -0.49 43.61 2.50
CA PRO A 3 0.15 42.42 1.95
C PRO A 3 -0.30 42.24 0.50
N GLN A 4 0.67 42.13 -0.40
CA GLN A 4 0.44 41.84 -1.81
C GLN A 4 -0.05 40.39 -1.94
N GLU A 5 -1.26 40.21 -2.47
CA GLU A 5 -1.80 38.91 -2.88
C GLU A 5 -0.89 38.34 -3.98
N GLU A 6 -0.31 37.15 -3.74
CA GLU A 6 0.42 36.41 -4.78
C GLU A 6 -0.57 35.95 -5.85
N GLU A 7 -0.66 36.73 -6.94
CA GLU A 7 -1.43 36.41 -8.13
C GLU A 7 -0.92 35.08 -8.72
N ILE A 8 -1.79 34.07 -8.71
CA ILE A 8 -1.58 32.79 -9.39
C ILE A 8 -1.23 33.09 -10.85
N THR A 9 -0.02 32.70 -11.26
CA THR A 9 0.47 32.94 -12.63
C THR A 9 -0.49 32.32 -13.64
N GLU A 10 -0.74 33.05 -14.73
CA GLU A 10 -1.73 32.66 -15.76
C GLU A 10 -1.45 31.27 -16.35
N GLU A 11 -0.18 30.85 -16.34
CA GLU A 11 0.27 29.52 -16.72
C GLU A 11 -0.26 28.40 -15.79
N GLN A 12 -0.31 28.63 -14.48
CA GLN A 12 -0.86 27.67 -13.50
C GLN A 12 -2.38 27.52 -13.67
N ARG A 13 -3.06 28.63 -14.01
CA ARG A 13 -4.50 28.63 -14.30
C ARG A 13 -4.82 27.83 -15.56
N GLN A 14 -4.05 28.04 -16.62
CA GLN A 14 -4.17 27.30 -17.88
C GLN A 14 -3.89 25.80 -17.69
N ARG A 15 -2.90 25.44 -16.86
CA ARG A 15 -2.60 24.03 -16.56
C ARG A 15 -3.72 23.35 -15.77
N ALA A 16 -4.32 24.04 -14.81
CA ALA A 16 -5.48 23.53 -14.06
C ALA A 16 -6.70 23.34 -14.97
N GLU A 17 -6.93 24.27 -15.90
CA GLU A 17 -8.02 24.19 -16.86
C GLU A 17 -7.83 23.09 -17.90
N ALA A 18 -6.60 22.90 -18.40
CA ALA A 18 -6.24 21.79 -19.28
C ALA A 18 -6.46 20.43 -18.61
N ASN A 19 -6.06 20.29 -17.33
CA ASN A 19 -6.30 19.07 -16.55
C ASN A 19 -7.80 18.80 -16.35
N ARG A 20 -8.59 19.85 -16.10
CA ARG A 20 -10.06 19.76 -15.98
C ARG A 20 -10.70 19.29 -17.28
N GLN A 21 -10.27 19.84 -18.42
CA GLN A 21 -10.78 19.44 -19.74
C GLN A 21 -10.40 18.00 -20.09
N ALA A 22 -9.18 17.56 -19.76
CA ALA A 22 -8.75 16.17 -19.95
C ALA A 22 -9.58 15.17 -19.11
N ALA A 23 -9.94 15.54 -17.87
CA ALA A 23 -10.82 14.74 -17.02
C ALA A 23 -12.25 14.63 -17.60
N LEU A 24 -12.80 15.72 -18.15
CA LEU A 24 -14.10 15.72 -18.81
C LEU A 24 -14.10 14.92 -20.12
N ALA A 25 -13.00 14.91 -20.86
CA ALA A 25 -12.85 14.07 -22.05
C ALA A 25 -12.82 12.57 -21.70
N LYS A 26 -12.11 12.19 -20.62
CA LYS A 26 -12.15 10.82 -20.07
C LYS A 26 -13.57 10.41 -19.65
N ARG A 27 -14.36 11.34 -19.08
CA ARG A 27 -15.77 11.11 -18.72
C ARG A 27 -16.64 10.79 -19.93
N LYS A 28 -16.54 11.57 -21.02
CA LYS A 28 -17.26 11.29 -22.27
C LYS A 28 -16.87 9.96 -22.92
N ALA A 29 -15.63 9.51 -22.73
CA ALA A 29 -15.18 8.21 -23.20
C ALA A 29 -15.73 7.05 -22.35
N ALA A 30 -15.93 7.26 -21.04
CA ALA A 30 -16.48 6.28 -20.10
C ALA A 30 -18.01 6.16 -20.14
N GLU A 31 -18.74 7.19 -20.59
CA GLU A 31 -20.22 7.21 -20.68
C GLU A 31 -20.79 6.53 -21.94
N LYS A 32 -19.97 5.93 -22.82
CA LYS A 32 -20.49 5.08 -23.91
C LYS A 32 -21.06 3.78 -23.31
N PRO A 33 -22.35 3.44 -23.52
CA PRO A 33 -22.99 2.37 -22.78
C PRO A 33 -22.49 1.00 -23.25
N SER A 34 -21.77 0.29 -22.39
CA SER A 34 -21.53 -1.14 -22.50
C SER A 34 -22.60 -1.91 -21.71
N ASN A 35 -23.21 -2.89 -22.37
CA ASN A 35 -24.23 -3.85 -21.95
C ASN A 35 -24.48 -4.04 -20.43
N PRO A 36 -25.74 -4.12 -19.97
CA PRO A 36 -26.11 -4.23 -18.54
C PRO A 36 -25.73 -5.55 -17.83
N ASN A 37 -25.06 -6.50 -18.50
CA ASN A 37 -24.57 -7.75 -17.88
C ASN A 37 -23.14 -7.64 -17.27
N GLN A 38 -22.58 -6.44 -17.11
CA GLN A 38 -21.17 -6.26 -16.75
C GLN A 38 -20.87 -5.99 -15.26
N PHE A 39 -21.89 -5.91 -14.40
CA PHE A 39 -21.75 -5.62 -12.96
C PHE A 39 -21.05 -6.74 -12.14
N GLN A 40 -20.75 -7.90 -12.74
CA GLN A 40 -19.96 -8.96 -12.08
C GLN A 40 -18.43 -8.82 -12.26
N SER A 41 -17.92 -7.78 -12.93
CA SER A 41 -16.52 -7.75 -13.38
C SER A 41 -15.64 -6.59 -12.88
N ALA A 42 -16.09 -5.83 -11.87
CA ALA A 42 -15.40 -4.62 -11.40
C ALA A 42 -14.14 -4.85 -10.53
N TRP A 43 -13.82 -6.09 -10.15
CA TRP A 43 -12.58 -6.44 -9.44
C TRP A 43 -11.62 -7.20 -10.36
N LYS A 44 -11.07 -6.52 -11.37
CA LYS A 44 -9.86 -7.02 -12.07
C LYS A 44 -8.63 -6.38 -11.42
N LEU A 45 -8.23 -6.92 -10.27
CA LEU A 45 -6.83 -6.89 -9.85
C LEU A 45 -5.97 -7.46 -11.00
N PHE A 46 -4.79 -6.87 -11.24
CA PHE A 46 -3.86 -7.26 -12.30
C PHE A 46 -3.77 -8.79 -12.41
N LYS A 47 -4.36 -9.37 -13.46
CA LYS A 47 -4.17 -10.79 -13.75
C LYS A 47 -2.74 -10.96 -14.24
N CYS A 48 -1.95 -11.72 -13.48
CA CYS A 48 -0.63 -12.20 -13.90
C CYS A 48 -0.71 -12.78 -15.33
N GLN A 49 0.21 -12.38 -16.20
CA GLN A 49 0.27 -12.90 -17.56
C GLN A 49 0.59 -14.40 -17.52
N LYS A 50 -0.32 -15.22 -18.04
CA LYS A 50 -0.09 -16.65 -18.27
C LYS A 50 0.96 -16.79 -19.37
N LEU A 51 2.09 -17.43 -19.08
CA LEU A 51 3.01 -17.93 -20.11
C LEU A 51 2.45 -19.24 -20.66
N SER A 52 2.08 -19.25 -21.94
CA SER A 52 1.73 -20.46 -22.69
C SER A 52 3.00 -21.16 -23.19
N SER A 53 3.06 -22.48 -23.03
CA SER A 53 4.17 -23.32 -23.46
C SER A 53 4.11 -23.67 -24.96
N SER A 54 5.06 -23.18 -25.73
CA SER A 54 5.51 -23.70 -27.05
C SER A 54 6.83 -22.97 -27.38
N SER A 55 7.92 -23.55 -27.89
CA SER A 55 8.11 -24.73 -28.73
C SER A 55 9.63 -25.00 -28.87
N GLN A 56 9.96 -26.26 -29.15
CA GLN A 56 11.28 -26.78 -29.54
C GLN A 56 11.95 -25.97 -30.68
N SER A 57 13.29 -25.94 -30.73
CA SER A 57 14.08 -26.20 -31.96
C SER A 57 15.60 -25.93 -31.82
N LYS A 58 16.37 -27.02 -32.02
CA LYS A 58 17.61 -27.18 -32.81
C LYS A 58 18.98 -26.65 -32.33
N ASN A 59 19.89 -27.62 -32.19
CA ASN A 59 21.36 -27.52 -32.27
C ASN A 59 21.84 -26.71 -33.49
N PRO A 60 23.06 -26.12 -33.40
CA PRO A 60 24.15 -26.73 -34.17
C PRO A 60 25.50 -26.80 -33.45
N HIS A 61 26.30 -27.75 -33.94
CA HIS A 61 27.70 -28.05 -33.60
C HIS A 61 28.63 -26.84 -33.53
N PHE A 62 29.47 -26.77 -32.48
CA PHE A 62 30.78 -26.13 -32.57
C PHE A 62 31.87 -26.92 -31.82
N ARG A 63 33.05 -26.93 -32.44
CA ARG A 63 34.20 -27.81 -32.21
C ARG A 63 34.92 -27.54 -30.89
N LYS A 64 35.46 -28.60 -30.28
CA LYS A 64 36.41 -28.56 -29.15
C LYS A 64 37.73 -27.89 -29.58
N PRO A 65 38.36 -27.14 -28.68
CA PRO A 65 39.81 -27.19 -28.52
C PRO A 65 40.16 -27.82 -27.17
N VAL A 66 41.09 -28.78 -27.23
CA VAL A 66 41.79 -29.32 -26.07
C VAL A 66 42.72 -28.23 -25.55
N CYS A 67 42.55 -27.84 -24.28
CA CYS A 67 43.52 -27.02 -23.57
C CYS A 67 43.78 -27.65 -22.21
N SER A 68 44.97 -28.21 -22.04
CA SER A 68 45.49 -28.74 -20.78
C SER A 68 45.87 -27.57 -19.86
N ILE A 69 45.20 -27.46 -18.71
CA ILE A 69 45.47 -26.45 -17.67
C ILE A 69 45.59 -27.18 -16.30
N PRO A 70 46.49 -26.74 -15.39
CA PRO A 70 47.01 -27.54 -14.29
C PRO A 70 45.97 -27.80 -13.18
N LYS A 71 46.18 -28.87 -12.40
CA LYS A 71 45.39 -29.20 -11.20
C LYS A 71 45.39 -28.03 -10.20
N GLN A 72 44.38 -27.15 -10.28
CA GLN A 72 44.04 -26.23 -9.20
C GLN A 72 43.32 -27.01 -8.10
N GLN A 73 43.81 -26.87 -6.87
CA GLN A 73 43.12 -27.35 -5.67
C GLN A 73 41.81 -26.57 -5.53
N PHE A 74 40.67 -27.25 -5.69
CA PHE A 74 39.37 -26.64 -5.48
C PHE A 74 39.17 -26.33 -3.98
N PRO A 75 38.68 -25.13 -3.61
CA PRO A 75 38.07 -24.95 -2.30
C PRO A 75 36.93 -25.98 -2.14
N PRO A 76 36.60 -26.39 -0.89
CA PRO A 76 35.54 -27.38 -0.66
C PRO A 76 34.26 -26.95 -1.40
N PRO A 77 33.51 -27.88 -2.02
CA PRO A 77 32.32 -27.53 -2.79
C PRO A 77 31.38 -26.72 -1.89
N LEU A 78 31.12 -25.47 -2.29
CA LEU A 78 30.12 -24.65 -1.64
C LEU A 78 28.81 -25.46 -1.67
N THR A 79 28.25 -25.72 -0.50
CA THR A 79 27.00 -26.48 -0.42
C THR A 79 25.92 -25.74 -1.21
N GLU A 80 25.19 -26.46 -2.06
CA GLU A 80 24.07 -25.86 -2.80
C GLU A 80 22.96 -25.49 -1.83
N LYS A 81 22.57 -24.22 -1.83
CA LYS A 81 21.47 -23.73 -0.99
C LYS A 81 20.74 -22.60 -1.70
N PHE A 82 19.41 -22.63 -1.61
CA PHE A 82 18.57 -21.55 -2.10
C PHE A 82 17.47 -21.22 -1.09
N ARG A 83 16.87 -20.04 -1.23
CA ARG A 83 15.75 -19.59 -0.40
C ARG A 83 14.46 -19.72 -1.18
N ALA A 84 13.43 -20.32 -0.59
CA ALA A 84 12.07 -20.26 -1.12
C ALA A 84 11.32 -19.12 -0.43
N ARG A 85 10.97 -18.08 -1.20
CA ARG A 85 10.17 -16.96 -0.74
C ARG A 85 8.72 -17.19 -1.08
N LEU A 86 7.86 -17.18 -0.07
CA LEU A 86 6.42 -17.34 -0.21
C LEU A 86 5.76 -15.96 -0.22
N GLU A 87 5.01 -15.63 -1.27
CA GLU A 87 4.36 -14.33 -1.42
C GLU A 87 2.90 -14.45 -1.85
N ILE A 88 2.04 -13.58 -1.33
CA ILE A 88 0.61 -13.55 -1.71
C ILE A 88 0.48 -12.95 -3.10
N CYS A 89 -0.23 -13.66 -4.00
CA CYS A 89 -0.45 -13.20 -5.37
C CYS A 89 -1.92 -12.84 -5.62
N SER A 90 -2.84 -13.53 -4.95
CA SER A 90 -4.28 -13.26 -5.02
C SER A 90 -4.94 -13.61 -3.68
N PRO A 91 -6.22 -13.25 -3.47
CA PRO A 91 -6.95 -13.59 -2.25
C PRO A 91 -7.03 -15.10 -1.96
N ASP A 92 -6.83 -15.94 -2.97
CA ASP A 92 -6.95 -17.40 -2.91
C ASP A 92 -5.65 -18.14 -3.30
N SER A 93 -4.56 -17.42 -3.61
CA SER A 93 -3.32 -18.03 -4.06
C SER A 93 -2.06 -17.31 -3.58
N PHE A 94 -0.98 -18.08 -3.47
CA PHE A 94 0.35 -17.59 -3.15
C PHE A 94 1.38 -18.20 -4.10
N SER A 95 2.50 -17.53 -4.29
CA SER A 95 3.62 -18.01 -5.09
C SER A 95 4.80 -18.43 -4.22
N VAL A 96 5.60 -19.35 -4.76
CA VAL A 96 6.88 -19.79 -4.22
C VAL A 96 7.95 -19.47 -5.26
N ALA A 97 8.84 -18.53 -4.91
CA ALA A 97 9.93 -18.09 -5.77
C ALA A 97 11.29 -18.55 -5.18
N PRO A 98 12.17 -19.20 -5.98
CA PRO A 98 13.52 -19.50 -5.56
C PRO A 98 14.41 -18.25 -5.66
N LEU A 99 15.18 -17.97 -4.61
CA LEU A 99 16.11 -16.85 -4.52
C LEU A 99 17.51 -17.32 -4.09
N PRO A 100 18.58 -16.64 -4.54
CA PRO A 100 19.94 -16.94 -4.11
C PRO A 100 20.16 -16.59 -2.63
N VAL A 101 21.02 -17.37 -1.96
CA VAL A 101 21.44 -17.11 -0.57
C VAL A 101 22.90 -16.69 -0.57
N HIS A 102 23.22 -15.59 0.14
CA HIS A 102 24.60 -15.14 0.27
C HIS A 102 25.48 -16.21 0.92
N GLY A 103 26.64 -16.49 0.29
CA GLY A 103 27.62 -17.45 0.80
C GLY A 103 27.40 -18.91 0.36
N PHE A 104 26.38 -19.20 -0.44
CA PHE A 104 26.13 -20.53 -0.99
C PHE A 104 26.06 -20.49 -2.53
N GLN A 105 26.32 -21.63 -3.17
CA GLN A 105 26.18 -21.74 -4.62
C GLN A 105 24.69 -21.84 -4.97
N PHE A 106 24.21 -20.91 -5.81
CA PHE A 106 22.84 -20.95 -6.32
C PHE A 106 22.76 -21.96 -7.48
N PRO A 107 21.91 -23.01 -7.40
CA PRO A 107 21.82 -24.06 -8.42
C PRO A 107 21.31 -23.60 -9.80
N GLY A 108 20.83 -22.36 -9.92
CA GLY A 108 20.11 -21.87 -11.08
C GLY A 108 18.60 -22.04 -10.91
N GLU A 109 17.84 -21.14 -11.55
CA GLU A 109 16.40 -21.02 -11.35
C GLU A 109 15.63 -22.27 -11.78
N GLU A 110 15.92 -22.82 -12.96
CA GLU A 110 15.23 -24.01 -13.47
C GLU A 110 15.50 -25.25 -12.61
N ALA A 111 16.74 -25.41 -12.12
CA ALA A 111 17.10 -26.50 -11.21
C ALA A 111 16.39 -26.36 -9.86
N CYS A 112 16.26 -25.13 -9.33
CA CYS A 112 15.51 -24.89 -8.11
C CYS A 112 14.01 -25.17 -8.29
N LEU A 113 13.42 -24.77 -9.42
CA LEU A 113 12.02 -25.07 -9.74
C LEU A 113 11.77 -26.57 -9.91
N ALA A 114 12.71 -27.31 -10.52
CA ALA A 114 12.62 -28.76 -10.61
C ALA A 114 12.67 -29.41 -9.22
N LYS A 115 13.58 -28.96 -8.33
CA LYS A 115 13.65 -29.42 -6.93
C LYS A 115 12.35 -29.10 -6.17
N LEU A 116 11.80 -27.89 -6.34
CA LEU A 116 10.52 -27.50 -5.74
C LEU A 116 9.36 -28.36 -6.25
N SER A 117 9.32 -28.65 -7.56
CA SER A 117 8.30 -29.51 -8.16
C SER A 117 8.38 -30.95 -7.66
N ASP A 118 9.59 -31.47 -7.41
CA ASP A 118 9.79 -32.81 -6.86
C ASP A 118 9.30 -32.88 -5.40
N TRP A 119 9.70 -31.91 -4.57
CA TRP A 119 9.28 -31.82 -3.18
C TRP A 119 7.79 -31.55 -2.99
N LEU A 120 7.18 -30.82 -3.92
CA LEU A 120 5.76 -30.46 -3.89
C LEU A 120 4.93 -31.30 -4.86
N SER A 121 5.42 -32.48 -5.25
CA SER A 121 4.73 -33.41 -6.16
C SER A 121 3.32 -33.82 -5.69
N ASN A 122 3.06 -33.78 -4.38
CA ASN A 122 1.76 -34.07 -3.79
C ASN A 122 0.77 -32.89 -3.82
N VAL A 123 1.18 -31.73 -4.32
CA VAL A 123 0.36 -30.51 -4.31
C VAL A 123 0.11 -30.02 -5.73
N VAL A 124 -1.11 -29.57 -6.01
CA VAL A 124 -1.49 -29.18 -7.37
C VAL A 124 -0.94 -27.80 -7.70
N LEU A 125 0.07 -27.76 -8.57
CA LEU A 125 0.54 -26.52 -9.16
C LEU A 125 -0.58 -25.87 -9.98
N SER A 126 -0.91 -24.62 -9.68
CA SER A 126 -1.94 -23.89 -10.42
C SER A 126 -1.41 -23.34 -11.75
N HIS A 127 -0.30 -22.60 -11.70
CA HIS A 127 0.40 -22.07 -12.88
C HIS A 127 1.77 -21.51 -12.47
N TYR A 128 2.59 -21.16 -13.46
CA TYR A 128 3.81 -20.37 -13.27
C TYR A 128 3.51 -18.89 -13.46
N THR A 129 4.12 -18.04 -12.63
CA THR A 129 4.11 -16.58 -12.77
C THR A 129 5.54 -16.03 -12.83
N GLN A 130 5.69 -14.78 -13.22
CA GLN A 130 6.96 -14.06 -13.13
C GLN A 130 6.98 -13.24 -11.84
N ASN A 131 8.06 -13.38 -11.06
CA ASN A 131 8.32 -12.57 -9.87
C ASN A 131 8.75 -11.15 -10.29
N THR A 132 8.82 -10.23 -9.32
CA THR A 132 9.17 -8.83 -9.57
C THR A 132 10.62 -8.61 -10.01
N GLU A 133 11.46 -9.63 -9.93
CA GLU A 133 12.86 -9.61 -10.37
C GLU A 133 13.05 -10.28 -11.75
N GLY A 134 11.95 -10.69 -12.39
CA GLY A 134 11.96 -11.32 -13.72
C GLY A 134 12.13 -12.85 -13.72
N GLY A 135 12.28 -13.46 -12.54
CA GLY A 135 12.34 -14.92 -12.35
C GLY A 135 10.97 -15.61 -12.36
N LYS A 136 10.94 -16.92 -12.55
CA LYS A 136 9.74 -17.78 -12.53
C LYS A 136 9.39 -18.21 -11.09
N ALA A 137 8.11 -18.19 -10.76
CA ALA A 137 7.57 -18.63 -9.48
C ALA A 137 6.39 -19.59 -9.67
N CYS A 138 6.26 -20.57 -8.77
CA CYS A 138 5.18 -21.56 -8.75
C CYS A 138 4.00 -21.05 -7.95
N VAL A 139 2.77 -21.08 -8.49
CA VAL A 139 1.57 -20.60 -7.79
C VAL A 139 0.73 -21.76 -7.26
N TYR A 140 0.31 -21.66 -6.00
CA TYR A 140 -0.47 -22.67 -5.26
C TYR A 140 -1.68 -22.04 -4.58
N LYS A 141 -2.67 -22.87 -4.21
CA LYS A 141 -3.87 -22.40 -3.50
C LYS A 141 -3.55 -22.10 -2.04
N LEU A 142 -4.17 -21.05 -1.49
CA LEU A 142 -3.94 -20.63 -0.11
C LEU A 142 -4.29 -21.72 0.92
N GLY A 143 -5.30 -22.55 0.65
CA GLY A 143 -5.67 -23.69 1.52
C GLY A 143 -4.59 -24.77 1.63
N GLU A 144 -3.60 -24.79 0.75
CA GLU A 144 -2.48 -25.74 0.76
C GLU A 144 -1.23 -25.15 1.44
N TYR A 145 -1.30 -23.90 1.94
CA TYR A 145 -0.18 -23.16 2.50
C TYR A 145 0.55 -23.92 3.62
N ASP A 146 -0.19 -24.39 4.64
CA ASP A 146 0.40 -25.10 5.78
C ASP A 146 1.02 -26.45 5.38
N SER A 147 0.48 -27.10 4.36
CA SER A 147 1.03 -28.35 3.82
C SER A 147 2.34 -28.10 3.07
N ILE A 148 2.36 -27.09 2.20
CA ILE A 148 3.56 -26.68 1.45
C ILE A 148 4.65 -26.21 2.42
N LEU A 149 4.31 -25.38 3.41
CA LEU A 149 5.28 -24.86 4.37
C LEU A 149 5.93 -25.98 5.19
N ARG A 150 5.15 -26.99 5.60
CA ARG A 150 5.68 -28.18 6.29
C ARG A 150 6.62 -29.00 5.39
N LEU A 151 6.25 -29.22 4.13
CA LEU A 151 7.10 -29.94 3.18
C LEU A 151 8.43 -29.20 2.96
N LEU A 152 8.38 -27.90 2.69
CA LEU A 152 9.58 -27.10 2.44
C LEU A 152 10.51 -27.04 3.67
N LYS A 153 9.97 -26.95 4.89
CA LYS A 153 10.77 -26.96 6.13
C LYS A 153 11.48 -28.30 6.38
N ASN A 154 10.94 -29.40 5.87
CA ASN A 154 11.53 -30.73 6.03
C ASN A 154 12.63 -31.03 5.01
N CYS A 155 12.76 -30.21 3.96
CA CYS A 155 13.77 -30.37 2.92
C CYS A 155 15.13 -29.83 3.37
N LYS A 156 16.21 -30.57 3.07
CA LYS A 156 17.59 -30.11 3.31
C LYS A 156 18.04 -29.18 2.18
N GLY A 157 18.78 -28.11 2.52
CA GLY A 157 19.35 -27.19 1.53
C GLY A 157 18.42 -26.07 1.08
N ILE A 158 17.28 -25.87 1.76
CA ILE A 158 16.37 -24.75 1.52
C ILE A 158 16.24 -23.85 2.76
N GLU A 159 16.21 -22.54 2.56
CA GLU A 159 15.77 -21.57 3.57
C GLU A 159 14.35 -21.12 3.20
N CYS A 160 13.40 -21.20 4.12
CA CYS A 160 12.03 -20.76 3.86
C CYS A 160 11.83 -19.34 4.36
N GLU A 161 11.38 -18.45 3.49
CA GLU A 161 10.89 -17.12 3.86
C GLU A 161 9.36 -17.14 3.80
N GLU A 162 8.75 -17.18 4.98
CA GLU A 162 7.31 -17.35 5.18
C GLU A 162 6.53 -16.04 4.97
N ILE A 163 5.25 -16.19 4.69
CA ILE A 163 4.30 -15.08 4.73
C ILE A 163 4.08 -14.75 6.22
N PRO A 164 4.21 -13.48 6.64
CA PRO A 164 3.93 -13.11 8.02
C PRO A 164 2.54 -13.59 8.46
N ARG A 165 2.46 -14.27 9.61
CA ARG A 165 1.20 -14.87 10.11
C ARG A 165 0.05 -13.88 10.21
N GLY A 166 0.33 -12.62 10.54
CA GLY A 166 -0.69 -11.57 10.57
C GLY A 166 -1.32 -11.35 9.19
N THR A 167 -0.48 -11.22 8.16
CA THR A 167 -0.91 -11.08 6.76
C THR A 167 -1.70 -12.30 6.29
N LEU A 168 -1.22 -13.51 6.59
CA LEU A 168 -1.89 -14.75 6.20
C LEU A 168 -3.33 -14.81 6.74
N ARG A 169 -3.53 -14.55 8.04
CA ARG A 169 -4.87 -14.55 8.65
C ARG A 169 -5.82 -13.55 8.01
N VAL A 170 -5.33 -12.35 7.68
CA VAL A 170 -6.16 -11.34 7.00
C VAL A 170 -6.59 -11.86 5.64
N VAL A 171 -5.67 -12.42 4.87
CA VAL A 171 -5.97 -12.92 3.52
C VAL A 171 -6.88 -14.15 3.56
N GLU A 172 -6.71 -15.07 4.50
CA GLU A 172 -7.64 -16.19 4.71
C GLU A 172 -9.06 -15.71 5.02
N THR A 173 -9.20 -14.71 5.90
CA THR A 173 -10.49 -14.11 6.23
C THR A 173 -11.14 -13.46 5.01
N MET A 174 -10.34 -12.77 4.19
CA MET A 174 -10.80 -12.18 2.92
C MET A 174 -11.18 -13.24 1.88
N SER A 175 -10.40 -14.33 1.78
CA SER A 175 -10.65 -15.44 0.86
C SER A 175 -12.01 -16.08 1.13
N ASN A 176 -12.26 -16.42 2.41
CA ASN A 176 -13.53 -16.99 2.85
C ASN A 176 -14.71 -16.06 2.57
N SER A 177 -14.51 -14.75 2.77
CA SER A 177 -15.48 -13.71 2.45
C SER A 177 -15.80 -13.62 0.94
N CYS A 178 -14.78 -13.70 0.09
CA CYS A 178 -14.93 -13.70 -1.37
C CYS A 178 -15.70 -14.95 -1.85
N VAL A 179 -15.38 -16.12 -1.30
CA VAL A 179 -16.03 -17.40 -1.67
C VAL A 179 -17.50 -17.43 -1.21
N ALA A 180 -17.81 -16.90 -0.03
CA ALA A 180 -19.16 -16.86 0.50
C ALA A 180 -20.07 -15.82 -0.20
N GLY A 181 -19.53 -14.96 -1.07
CA GLY A 181 -20.25 -13.82 -1.66
C GLY A 181 -20.73 -12.79 -0.64
N LYS A 182 -20.36 -12.95 0.63
CA LYS A 182 -20.70 -12.08 1.76
C LYS A 182 -19.41 -11.64 2.40
N TRP A 183 -19.06 -10.38 2.19
CA TRP A 183 -17.88 -9.81 2.79
C TRP A 183 -18.11 -9.57 4.29
N THR A 184 -17.42 -10.34 5.13
CA THR A 184 -17.39 -10.09 6.58
C THR A 184 -16.13 -9.29 6.91
N PRO A 185 -16.27 -8.01 7.31
CA PRO A 185 -15.12 -7.20 7.66
C PRO A 185 -14.32 -7.87 8.79
N PRO A 186 -12.98 -7.89 8.70
CA PRO A 186 -12.14 -8.45 9.76
C PRO A 186 -12.18 -7.62 11.07
N ARG A 187 -12.85 -6.46 11.08
CA ARG A 187 -13.10 -5.65 12.27
C ARG A 187 -14.60 -5.47 12.51
N PRO A 188 -15.07 -5.57 13.77
CA PRO A 188 -16.48 -5.40 14.12
C PRO A 188 -16.99 -3.96 13.96
N GLU A 189 -16.11 -2.98 13.78
CA GLU A 189 -16.39 -1.53 13.71
C GLU A 189 -16.89 -1.07 12.33
N TYR A 190 -17.46 -1.94 11.51
CA TYR A 190 -17.98 -1.53 10.21
C TYR A 190 -19.24 -0.69 10.39
N LEU A 191 -19.20 0.56 9.91
CA LEU A 191 -20.34 1.45 9.99
C LEU A 191 -21.39 1.05 8.94
N PRO A 192 -22.68 0.95 9.31
CA PRO A 192 -23.75 0.71 8.35
C PRO A 192 -23.88 1.91 7.40
N ASP A 193 -24.40 1.67 6.20
CA ASP A 193 -24.55 2.72 5.17
C ASP A 193 -25.36 3.92 5.68
N GLU A 194 -26.40 3.68 6.49
CA GLU A 194 -27.19 4.74 7.14
C GLU A 194 -26.35 5.69 7.99
N LYS A 195 -25.37 5.15 8.73
CA LYS A 195 -24.47 5.95 9.57
C LYS A 195 -23.45 6.69 8.72
N VAL A 196 -22.98 6.08 7.65
CA VAL A 196 -22.09 6.73 6.68
C VAL A 196 -22.79 7.93 6.04
N ASP A 197 -24.04 7.77 5.61
CA ASP A 197 -24.84 8.85 5.05
C ASP A 197 -25.09 9.98 6.07
N GLU A 198 -25.34 9.65 7.33
CA GLU A 198 -25.46 10.63 8.42
C GLU A 198 -24.18 11.45 8.58
N LEU A 199 -23.01 10.80 8.61
CA LEU A 199 -21.72 11.48 8.69
C LEU A 199 -21.47 12.39 7.49
N MET A 200 -21.79 11.92 6.28
CA MET A 200 -21.62 12.69 5.06
C MET A 200 -22.54 13.92 5.02
N ARG A 201 -23.76 13.85 5.56
CA ARG A 201 -24.68 15.00 5.63
C ARG A 201 -24.15 16.15 6.50
N ASN A 202 -23.28 15.86 7.47
CA ASN A 202 -22.69 16.87 8.33
C ASN A 202 -21.57 17.66 7.64
N LEU A 203 -21.13 17.24 6.45
CA LEU A 203 -20.10 17.93 5.68
C LEU A 203 -20.65 19.10 4.86
N PRO A 204 -19.81 20.09 4.51
CA PRO A 204 -20.19 21.19 3.64
C PRO A 204 -20.63 20.67 2.26
N LYS A 205 -21.80 21.11 1.77
CA LYS A 205 -22.31 20.71 0.45
C LYS A 205 -21.31 20.98 -0.68
N LYS A 206 -20.62 22.13 -0.64
CA LYS A 206 -19.57 22.50 -1.60
C LYS A 206 -18.44 21.46 -1.71
N LEU A 207 -18.09 20.80 -0.60
CA LEU A 207 -17.08 19.74 -0.59
C LEU A 207 -17.63 18.49 -1.29
N LEU A 208 -18.85 18.08 -0.93
CA LEU A 208 -19.50 16.91 -1.51
C LEU A 208 -19.73 17.04 -3.02
N ASP A 209 -20.15 18.22 -3.49
CA ASP A 209 -20.42 18.50 -4.90
C ASP A 209 -19.14 18.49 -5.77
N MET A 210 -17.98 18.69 -5.14
CA MET A 210 -16.68 18.69 -5.83
C MET A 210 -16.05 17.30 -5.95
N LEU A 211 -16.52 16.31 -5.16
CA LEU A 211 -16.00 14.94 -5.23
C LEU A 211 -16.44 14.25 -6.54
N LEU A 212 -15.48 13.63 -7.21
CA LEU A 212 -15.75 12.77 -8.35
C LEU A 212 -16.39 11.45 -7.88
N PRO A 213 -17.18 10.74 -8.72
CA PRO A 213 -17.87 9.51 -8.30
C PRO A 213 -16.96 8.44 -7.69
N PHE A 214 -15.75 8.24 -8.24
CA PHE A 214 -14.79 7.29 -7.68
C PHE A 214 -14.20 7.77 -6.34
N GLN A 215 -14.04 9.08 -6.15
CA GLN A 215 -13.57 9.66 -4.90
C GLN A 215 -14.62 9.51 -3.82
N LEU A 216 -15.91 9.69 -4.17
CA LEU A 216 -17.04 9.44 -3.29
C LEU A 216 -17.07 7.98 -2.83
N GLU A 217 -16.85 7.03 -3.74
CA GLU A 217 -16.74 5.61 -3.40
C GLU A 217 -15.55 5.35 -2.46
N GLY A 218 -14.40 5.98 -2.70
CA GLY A 218 -13.22 5.93 -1.82
C GLY A 218 -13.48 6.48 -0.42
N VAL A 219 -14.19 7.61 -0.33
CA VAL A 219 -14.62 8.21 0.95
C VAL A 219 -15.57 7.26 1.69
N GLN A 220 -16.61 6.76 1.02
CA GLN A 220 -17.54 5.78 1.62
C GLN A 220 -16.80 4.52 2.06
N PHE A 221 -15.84 4.03 1.26
CA PHE A 221 -15.00 2.89 1.61
C PHE A 221 -14.23 3.12 2.92
N GLY A 222 -13.68 4.33 3.11
CA GLY A 222 -13.00 4.73 4.34
C GLY A 222 -13.94 4.86 5.52
N LEU A 223 -15.08 5.54 5.34
CA LEU A 223 -16.08 5.76 6.39
C LEU A 223 -16.69 4.46 6.88
N ARG A 224 -17.07 3.55 5.97
CA ARG A 224 -17.59 2.24 6.36
C ARG A 224 -16.59 1.45 7.23
N ARG A 225 -15.28 1.68 7.09
CA ARG A 225 -14.23 1.08 7.93
C ARG A 225 -13.88 1.88 9.17
N GLY A 226 -14.75 2.79 9.59
CA GLY A 226 -14.51 3.67 10.73
C GLY A 226 -13.25 4.51 10.52
N GLY A 227 -13.03 5.02 9.30
CA GLY A 227 -11.90 5.90 9.00
C GLY A 227 -10.53 5.23 8.98
N ARG A 228 -10.46 3.89 8.99
CA ARG A 228 -9.20 3.13 8.83
C ARG A 228 -9.06 2.59 7.40
N CYS A 229 -8.30 3.29 6.56
CA CYS A 229 -8.14 2.93 5.16
C CYS A 229 -6.78 3.35 4.58
N LEU A 230 -6.36 2.66 3.52
CA LEU A 230 -5.27 3.06 2.64
C LEU A 230 -5.88 3.50 1.30
N ILE A 231 -5.73 4.78 0.97
CA ILE A 231 -6.11 5.34 -0.32
C ILE A 231 -4.86 5.34 -1.20
N ALA A 232 -4.80 4.39 -2.12
CA ALA A 232 -3.66 4.14 -2.98
C ALA A 232 -3.89 4.57 -4.44
N ASP A 233 -4.78 5.53 -4.66
CA ASP A 233 -5.10 6.04 -6.00
C ASP A 233 -3.88 6.68 -6.68
N GLU A 234 -3.91 6.72 -8.00
CA GLU A 234 -2.86 7.36 -8.81
C GLU A 234 -2.60 8.82 -8.36
N MET A 235 -1.36 9.26 -8.50
CA MET A 235 -0.97 10.64 -8.22
C MET A 235 -1.75 11.61 -9.12
N GLY A 236 -2.21 12.73 -8.55
CA GLY A 236 -3.03 13.72 -9.25
C GLY A 236 -4.55 13.49 -9.22
N LEU A 237 -5.04 12.36 -8.68
CA LEU A 237 -6.48 12.07 -8.59
C LEU A 237 -7.19 12.66 -7.36
N GLY A 238 -6.57 13.59 -6.63
CA GLY A 238 -7.23 14.27 -5.50
C GLY A 238 -7.38 13.42 -4.24
N LYS A 239 -6.36 12.61 -3.88
CA LYS A 239 -6.33 11.83 -2.63
C LYS A 239 -6.49 12.70 -1.38
N THR A 240 -5.86 13.89 -1.39
CA THR A 240 -5.95 14.87 -0.31
C THR A 240 -7.41 15.25 -0.03
N LEU A 241 -8.20 15.51 -1.08
CA LEU A 241 -9.62 15.84 -0.96
C LEU A 241 -10.41 14.70 -0.31
N GLN A 242 -10.17 13.45 -0.73
CA GLN A 242 -10.80 12.28 -0.11
C GLN A 242 -10.43 12.17 1.37
N ALA A 243 -9.15 12.35 1.72
CA ALA A 243 -8.66 12.28 3.09
C ALA A 243 -9.28 13.35 3.99
N ILE A 244 -9.33 14.60 3.51
CA ILE A 244 -9.97 15.72 4.20
C ILE A 244 -11.46 15.44 4.41
N THR A 245 -12.14 14.88 3.41
CA THR A 245 -13.56 14.52 3.50
C THR A 245 -13.79 13.48 4.60
N ILE A 246 -13.01 12.40 4.62
CA ILE A 246 -13.12 11.35 5.64
C ILE A 246 -12.81 11.91 7.04
N ALA A 247 -11.73 12.68 7.19
CA ALA A 247 -11.37 13.27 8.48
C ALA A 247 -12.40 14.30 8.95
N GLY A 248 -12.99 15.07 8.02
CA GLY A 248 -14.07 16.02 8.26
C GLY A 248 -15.26 15.39 8.98
N CYS A 249 -15.62 14.15 8.63
CA CYS A 249 -16.69 13.40 9.27
C CYS A 249 -16.42 13.10 10.76
N PHE A 250 -15.16 13.06 11.18
CA PHE A 250 -14.75 12.70 12.54
C PHE A 250 -14.19 13.88 13.34
N THR A 251 -14.33 15.11 12.84
CA THR A 251 -13.82 16.33 13.51
C THR A 251 -14.45 16.59 14.89
N ASN A 252 -15.67 16.11 15.11
CA ASN A 252 -16.35 16.20 16.40
C ASN A 252 -15.82 15.20 17.45
N GLU A 253 -15.02 14.22 17.04
CA GLU A 253 -14.47 13.19 17.93
C GLU A 253 -13.13 13.59 18.56
N GLY A 254 -12.47 14.64 18.06
CA GLY A 254 -11.22 15.17 18.61
C GLY A 254 -10.28 15.71 17.53
N SER A 255 -9.05 16.05 17.95
CA SER A 255 -8.05 16.65 17.07
C SER A 255 -7.57 15.68 15.98
N THR A 256 -7.29 16.23 14.80
CA THR A 256 -6.72 15.50 13.65
C THR A 256 -5.23 15.78 13.53
N LEU A 257 -4.42 14.73 13.44
CA LEU A 257 -2.98 14.81 13.19
C LEU A 257 -2.69 14.47 11.72
N ILE A 258 -2.07 15.39 10.98
CA ILE A 258 -1.64 15.19 9.61
C ILE A 258 -0.11 15.09 9.58
N VAL A 259 0.39 13.95 9.13
CA VAL A 259 1.82 13.69 8.94
C VAL A 259 2.12 13.70 7.46
N CYS A 260 2.91 14.66 6.99
CA CYS A 260 3.24 14.81 5.57
C CYS A 260 4.72 15.14 5.35
N PRO A 261 5.23 15.04 4.12
CA PRO A 261 6.52 15.64 3.76
C PRO A 261 6.57 17.13 4.16
N ALA A 262 7.76 17.59 4.57
CA ALA A 262 7.94 18.94 5.12
C ALA A 262 7.52 20.07 4.16
N ILE A 263 7.61 19.84 2.85
CA ILE A 263 7.23 20.79 1.80
C ILE A 263 5.71 20.89 1.60
N LEU A 264 4.94 19.87 1.99
CA LEU A 264 3.49 19.82 1.76
C LEU A 264 2.67 20.45 2.90
N ARG A 265 3.29 20.89 4.00
CA ARG A 265 2.57 21.40 5.19
C ARG A 265 1.67 22.60 4.88
N TYR A 266 2.18 23.57 4.12
CA TYR A 266 1.39 24.74 3.71
C TYR A 266 0.27 24.35 2.76
N SER A 267 0.55 23.49 1.77
CA SER A 267 -0.48 22.98 0.86
C SER A 267 -1.60 22.25 1.60
N TRP A 268 -1.28 21.48 2.64
CA TRP A 268 -2.28 20.86 3.50
C TRP A 268 -3.12 21.90 4.26
N ALA A 269 -2.52 22.97 4.75
CA ALA A 269 -3.24 24.06 5.41
C ALA A 269 -4.23 24.73 4.45
N GLU A 270 -3.78 25.09 3.25
CA GLU A 270 -4.60 25.73 2.21
C GLU A 270 -5.78 24.83 1.79
N GLU A 271 -5.54 23.53 1.59
CA GLU A 271 -6.60 22.58 1.24
C GLU A 271 -7.61 22.42 2.39
N LEU A 272 -7.16 22.38 3.65
CA LEU A 272 -8.06 22.33 4.81
C LEU A 272 -8.94 23.58 4.89
N GLU A 273 -8.37 24.77 4.75
CA GLU A 273 -9.12 26.04 4.77
C GLU A 273 -10.10 26.13 3.61
N ARG A 274 -9.70 25.65 2.43
CA ARG A 274 -10.52 25.65 1.22
C ARG A 274 -11.75 24.75 1.34
N TRP A 275 -11.59 23.58 1.96
CA TRP A 275 -12.60 22.53 1.93
C TRP A 275 -13.42 22.40 3.22
N LEU A 276 -12.87 22.80 4.36
CA LEU A 276 -13.53 22.78 5.67
C LEU A 276 -13.75 24.20 6.19
N PRO A 277 -14.83 24.91 5.77
CA PRO A 277 -15.08 26.30 6.14
C PRO A 277 -15.32 26.51 7.66
N PHE A 278 -15.53 25.43 8.42
CA PHE A 278 -15.65 25.47 9.88
C PHE A 278 -14.29 25.31 10.61
N CYS A 279 -13.22 25.04 9.86
CA CYS A 279 -11.83 25.08 10.33
C CYS A 279 -11.26 26.44 9.96
N LEU A 280 -11.15 27.33 10.94
CA LEU A 280 -10.51 28.62 10.74
C LEU A 280 -8.98 28.45 10.66
N PRO A 281 -8.23 29.40 10.07
CA PRO A 281 -6.77 29.36 10.08
C PRO A 281 -6.17 29.22 11.50
N SER A 282 -6.84 29.78 12.51
CA SER A 282 -6.45 29.65 13.92
C SER A 282 -6.69 28.27 14.54
N ASP A 283 -7.47 27.41 13.89
CA ASP A 283 -7.71 26.03 14.30
C ASP A 283 -6.67 25.05 13.72
N ILE A 284 -5.85 25.51 12.75
CA ILE A 284 -4.81 24.73 12.06
C ILE A 284 -3.44 25.14 12.61
N HIS A 285 -2.74 24.19 13.22
CA HIS A 285 -1.41 24.42 13.77
C HIS A 285 -0.34 23.72 12.93
N LEU A 286 0.59 24.50 12.38
CA LEU A 286 1.71 24.01 11.58
C LEU A 286 2.96 23.88 12.44
N VAL A 287 3.56 22.70 12.47
CA VAL A 287 4.76 22.42 13.27
C VAL A 287 6.02 22.46 12.40
N PHE A 288 6.88 23.46 12.62
CA PHE A 288 8.16 23.62 11.92
C PHE A 288 9.36 23.28 12.77
N CYS A 289 9.32 23.61 14.06
CA CYS A 289 10.42 23.45 15.00
C CYS A 289 9.92 23.02 16.39
N HIS A 290 10.84 22.88 17.34
CA HIS A 290 10.50 22.51 18.72
C HIS A 290 9.64 23.54 19.45
N GLN A 291 9.72 24.81 19.06
CA GLN A 291 8.96 25.89 19.69
C GLN A 291 7.47 25.80 19.32
N ASP A 292 7.17 25.27 18.13
CA ASP A 292 5.80 25.02 17.63
C ASP A 292 5.17 23.77 18.26
N ASN A 293 5.61 23.36 19.45
CA ASN A 293 5.08 22.19 20.11
C ASN A 293 3.61 22.43 20.51
N PRO A 294 2.65 21.62 20.03
CA PRO A 294 1.23 21.79 20.35
C PRO A 294 0.95 21.65 21.84
N ALA A 295 1.79 20.95 22.61
CA ALA A 295 1.63 20.84 24.06
C ALA A 295 1.83 22.17 24.81
N HIS A 296 2.42 23.19 24.17
CA HIS A 296 2.58 24.53 24.75
C HIS A 296 1.38 25.46 24.45
N LEU A 297 0.43 25.01 23.63
CA LEU A 297 -0.73 25.80 23.24
C LEU A 297 -1.76 25.82 24.37
N VAL A 298 -2.31 27.00 24.65
CA VAL A 298 -3.37 27.20 25.66
C VAL A 298 -4.67 26.51 25.25
N LYS A 299 -4.93 26.43 23.94
CA LYS A 299 -6.08 25.76 23.34
C LYS A 299 -5.58 24.67 22.40
N CYS A 300 -6.13 23.46 22.52
CA CYS A 300 -5.83 22.39 21.59
C CYS A 300 -6.35 22.75 20.18
N PRO A 301 -5.47 22.76 19.15
CA PRO A 301 -5.89 23.00 17.77
C PRO A 301 -6.77 21.83 17.27
N LYS A 302 -7.69 22.13 16.34
CA LYS A 302 -8.52 21.08 15.72
C LYS A 302 -7.69 20.21 14.78
N VAL A 303 -6.72 20.82 14.09
CA VAL A 303 -5.84 20.11 13.15
C VAL A 303 -4.39 20.50 13.41
N VAL A 304 -3.51 19.51 13.46
CA VAL A 304 -2.06 19.71 13.54
C VAL A 304 -1.40 19.10 12.31
N VAL A 305 -0.60 19.88 11.60
CA VAL A 305 0.16 19.42 10.43
C VAL A 305 1.65 19.41 10.78
N ILE A 306 2.27 18.24 10.68
CA ILE A 306 3.65 18.00 11.11
C ILE A 306 4.42 17.17 10.10
N SER A 307 5.73 17.40 10.00
CA SER A 307 6.60 16.55 9.19
C SER A 307 7.04 15.29 9.94
N TYR A 308 7.35 14.22 9.20
CA TYR A 308 7.88 12.97 9.77
C TYR A 308 9.04 13.17 10.75
N LYS A 309 10.01 14.02 10.39
CA LYS A 309 11.17 14.34 11.24
C LYS A 309 10.76 15.07 12.52
N MET A 310 9.89 16.07 12.40
CA MET A 310 9.43 16.83 13.56
C MET A 310 8.57 15.98 14.50
N LEU A 311 7.78 15.05 13.97
CA LEU A 311 7.01 14.10 14.76
C LEU A 311 7.91 13.21 15.61
N HIS A 312 9.02 12.75 15.05
CA HIS A 312 10.03 12.01 15.80
C HIS A 312 10.63 12.85 16.94
N HIS A 313 11.06 14.08 16.64
CA HIS A 313 11.64 14.98 17.63
C HIS A 313 10.66 15.34 18.77
N LEU A 314 9.37 15.44 18.47
CA LEU A 314 8.31 15.77 19.44
C LEU A 314 7.52 14.55 19.92
N ARG A 315 7.98 13.34 19.62
CA ARG A 315 7.28 12.07 19.87
C ARG A 315 6.70 11.96 21.28
N ARG A 316 7.47 12.33 22.31
CA ARG A 316 7.03 12.23 23.71
C ARG A 316 5.79 13.09 23.98
N ASN A 317 5.78 14.31 23.47
CA ASN A 317 4.69 15.26 23.67
C ASN A 317 3.48 14.85 22.82
N MET A 318 3.71 14.43 21.58
CA MET A 318 2.65 13.98 20.67
C MET A 318 1.94 12.71 21.16
N LEU A 319 2.62 11.85 21.91
CA LEU A 319 2.03 10.64 22.52
C LEU A 319 1.19 10.92 23.77
N GLN A 320 1.36 12.09 24.39
CA GLN A 320 0.56 12.54 25.54
C GLN A 320 -0.74 13.21 25.09
N LEU A 321 -0.79 13.70 23.85
CA LEU A 321 -2.00 14.26 23.26
C LEU A 321 -2.92 13.14 22.74
N GLU A 322 -4.21 13.36 22.86
CA GLU A 322 -5.25 12.47 22.33
C GLU A 322 -5.61 12.89 20.90
N TRP A 323 -5.45 11.96 19.96
CA TRP A 323 -5.77 12.16 18.55
C TRP A 323 -6.91 11.25 18.14
N ALA A 324 -8.00 11.83 17.65
CA ALA A 324 -9.12 11.06 17.13
C ALA A 324 -8.79 10.47 15.75
N THR A 325 -8.21 11.31 14.89
CA THR A 325 -7.90 10.97 13.49
C THR A 325 -6.44 11.25 13.18
N MET A 326 -5.82 10.34 12.43
CA MET A 326 -4.49 10.53 11.88
C MET A 326 -4.52 10.36 10.36
N ILE A 327 -3.98 11.33 9.63
CA ILE A 327 -3.72 11.23 8.19
C ILE A 327 -2.21 11.11 8.01
N VAL A 328 -1.77 10.12 7.23
CA VAL A 328 -0.37 9.99 6.84
C VAL A 328 -0.25 10.09 5.33
N ASP A 329 0.31 11.20 4.88
CA ASP A 329 0.55 11.49 3.48
C ASP A 329 1.91 10.94 3.03
N GLU A 330 1.97 10.48 1.79
CA GLU A 330 3.09 9.69 1.27
C GLU A 330 3.49 8.53 2.21
N SER A 331 2.50 7.74 2.61
CA SER A 331 2.64 6.64 3.58
C SER A 331 3.59 5.53 3.12
N HIS A 332 4.07 5.56 1.87
CA HIS A 332 5.16 4.70 1.41
C HIS A 332 6.46 4.92 2.20
N HIS A 333 6.61 6.07 2.88
CA HIS A 333 7.68 6.32 3.85
C HIS A 333 7.59 5.45 5.12
N LEU A 334 6.41 4.90 5.45
CA LEU A 334 6.21 4.02 6.62
C LEU A 334 6.65 2.57 6.39
N ARG A 335 7.55 2.35 5.44
CA ARG A 335 7.98 1.01 5.09
C ARG A 335 8.73 0.36 6.25
N CYS A 336 8.09 -0.61 6.89
CA CYS A 336 8.74 -1.47 7.86
C CYS A 336 9.78 -2.34 7.12
N THR A 337 11.03 -2.24 7.54
CA THR A 337 12.14 -2.98 6.93
C THR A 337 12.39 -4.26 7.69
N LYS A 338 12.92 -5.30 7.04
CA LYS A 338 13.37 -6.53 7.74
C LYS A 338 14.56 -6.30 8.69
N LYS A 339 14.97 -5.05 8.93
CA LYS A 339 16.08 -4.72 9.83
C LYS A 339 15.65 -4.96 11.27
N ARG A 340 16.62 -5.24 12.13
CA ARG A 340 16.41 -5.53 13.56
C ARG A 340 15.75 -4.37 14.33
N SER A 341 15.85 -3.14 13.80
CA SER A 341 15.17 -1.95 14.30
C SER A 341 14.65 -1.13 13.11
N GLU A 342 13.43 -0.64 13.25
CA GLU A 342 12.87 0.34 12.33
C GLU A 342 13.54 1.72 12.53
N PRO A 343 13.56 2.58 11.49
CA PRO A 343 13.90 3.99 11.65
C PRO A 343 13.05 4.66 12.73
N GLU A 344 13.66 5.56 13.50
CA GLU A 344 13.01 6.16 14.66
C GLU A 344 11.80 7.04 14.25
N GLU A 345 11.82 7.61 13.05
CA GLU A 345 10.70 8.34 12.46
C GLU A 345 9.49 7.44 12.21
N ILE A 346 9.72 6.28 11.59
CA ILE A 346 8.66 5.29 11.32
C ILE A 346 8.06 4.82 12.64
N LYS A 347 8.92 4.47 13.59
CA LYS A 347 8.49 4.05 14.93
C LYS A 347 7.58 5.10 15.57
N SER A 348 7.96 6.38 15.51
CA SER A 348 7.19 7.49 16.09
C SER A 348 5.80 7.64 15.48
N VAL A 349 5.68 7.47 14.15
CA VAL A 349 4.37 7.45 13.48
C VAL A 349 3.55 6.24 13.95
N LEU A 350 4.16 5.05 13.97
CA LEU A 350 3.46 3.81 14.32
C LEU A 350 2.92 3.82 15.75
N ASP A 351 3.68 4.34 16.72
CA ASP A 351 3.24 4.40 18.11
C ASP A 351 2.01 5.26 18.32
N ILE A 352 1.85 6.32 17.52
CA ILE A 352 0.65 7.16 17.53
C ILE A 352 -0.47 6.46 16.73
N ALA A 353 -0.16 5.94 15.55
CA ALA A 353 -1.11 5.26 14.67
C ALA A 353 -1.78 4.02 15.32
N MET A 354 -1.10 3.37 16.27
CA MET A 354 -1.70 2.27 17.05
C MET A 354 -2.77 2.74 18.04
N LYS A 355 -2.69 3.99 18.53
CA LYS A 355 -3.61 4.56 19.53
C LYS A 355 -4.80 5.29 18.93
N VAL A 356 -4.67 5.83 17.71
CA VAL A 356 -5.75 6.60 17.07
C VAL A 356 -6.92 5.72 16.64
N LYS A 357 -8.13 6.26 16.73
CA LYS A 357 -9.34 5.58 16.28
C LYS A 357 -9.38 5.50 14.76
N HIS A 358 -9.24 6.64 14.08
CA HIS A 358 -9.27 6.75 12.63
C HIS A 358 -7.85 6.93 12.06
N LEU A 359 -7.49 6.16 11.03
CA LEU A 359 -6.17 6.17 10.41
C LEU A 359 -6.30 6.12 8.89
N ILE A 360 -6.00 7.24 8.24
CA ILE A 360 -6.08 7.39 6.79
C ILE A 360 -4.65 7.43 6.26
N LEU A 361 -4.28 6.44 5.46
CA LEU A 361 -2.98 6.38 4.80
C LEU A 361 -3.15 6.77 3.33
N LEU A 362 -2.31 7.67 2.83
CA LEU A 362 -2.32 8.09 1.43
C LEU A 362 -1.01 7.68 0.77
N SER A 363 -1.10 7.01 -0.38
CA SER A 363 0.09 6.73 -1.20
C SER A 363 -0.23 6.82 -2.68
N GLY A 364 0.62 7.48 -3.45
CA GLY A 364 0.57 7.38 -4.92
C GLY A 364 1.25 6.11 -5.46
N THR A 365 2.01 5.41 -4.62
CA THR A 365 2.73 4.18 -4.97
C THR A 365 2.42 3.11 -3.92
N PRO A 366 1.42 2.25 -4.14
CA PRO A 366 1.23 1.09 -3.26
C PRO A 366 2.47 0.20 -3.40
N SER A 367 3.34 0.24 -2.40
CA SER A 367 4.61 -0.50 -2.24
C SER A 367 5.06 -1.35 -3.44
N LEU A 368 6.10 -0.90 -4.15
CA LEU A 368 6.89 -1.79 -5.01
C LEU A 368 7.62 -2.81 -4.11
N SER A 369 7.36 -4.10 -4.31
CA SER A 369 8.14 -5.15 -3.66
C SER A 369 9.61 -4.99 -4.03
N ARG A 370 10.47 -4.82 -3.02
CA ARG A 370 11.90 -5.09 -3.11
C ARG A 370 12.29 -5.91 -1.89
#